data_AF-A0A6V7LW63-F1
#
_entry.id   AF-A0A6V7LW63-F1
#
_cell.length_a   1.000
_cell.length_b   1.000
_cell.length_c   1.000
_cell.angle_alpha   90.00
_cell.angle_beta   90.00
_cell.angle_gamma   90.00
#
_symmetry.space_group_name_H-M   'P 1'
#
loop_
_entity.id
_entity.type
_entity.pdbx_description
1 polymer ?
#
loop_
_entity_poly.entity_id
_entity_poly.type
_entity_poly.pdbx_seq_one_letter_code
_entity_poly.pdbx_strand_id
1 'polypeptide(L)' 'LPKSKPNIITERSQYQLGDTLNANCSLPPSRPAVEFVFMLNNIQ' A
#
# COMPACT_ATOMS: atom_id res chain seq x y z
N LEU A 1 18.97 -0.98 -1.63
CA LEU A 1 17.82 -0.13 -1.22
C LEU A 1 16.86 0.00 -2.41
N PRO A 2 15.53 0.07 -2.18
CA PRO A 2 14.57 0.30 -3.26
C PRO A 2 14.85 1.64 -3.95
N LYS A 3 14.81 1.64 -5.29
CA LYS A 3 15.17 2.81 -6.11
C LYS A 3 14.02 3.81 -6.25
N SER A 4 12.82 3.42 -5.88
CA SER A 4 11.60 4.21 -6.01
C SER A 4 10.69 4.02 -4.81
N LYS A 5 9.74 4.94 -4.66
CA LYS A 5 8.66 4.81 -3.67
C LYS A 5 7.68 3.69 -4.07
N PRO A 6 6.99 3.08 -3.11
CA PRO A 6 5.92 2.13 -3.40
C PRO A 6 4.77 2.83 -4.12
N ASN A 7 4.13 2.10 -5.02
CA ASN A 7 2.88 2.50 -5.63
C ASN A 7 1.73 1.82 -4.89
N ILE A 8 0.80 2.62 -4.36
CA ILE A 8 -0.40 2.13 -3.68
C ILE A 8 -1.60 2.43 -4.57
N ILE A 9 -2.37 1.40 -4.85
CA ILE A 9 -3.61 1.50 -5.61
C ILE A 9 -4.75 0.90 -4.80
N THR A 10 -5.94 1.45 -4.96
CA THR A 10 -7.18 1.01 -4.32
C THR A 10 -8.24 0.78 -5.40
N GLU A 11 -9.17 -0.13 -5.15
CA GLU A 11 -10.23 -0.43 -6.13
C GLU A 11 -11.16 0.77 -6.39
N ARG A 12 -11.28 1.67 -5.41
CA ARG A 12 -12.18 2.82 -5.43
C ARG A 12 -11.47 4.07 -4.94
N SER A 13 -11.95 5.22 -5.38
CA SER A 13 -11.49 6.55 -4.95
C SER A 13 -12.15 7.01 -3.65
N GLN A 14 -13.30 6.44 -3.29
CA GLN A 14 -14.08 6.78 -2.10
C GLN A 14 -14.71 5.51 -1.51
N TYR A 15 -14.82 5.49 -0.19
CA TYR A 15 -15.38 4.39 0.58
C TYR A 15 -16.40 4.94 1.57
N GLN A 16 -17.44 4.15 1.84
CA GLN A 16 -18.43 4.44 2.85
C GLN A 16 -18.22 3.56 4.09
N LEU A 17 -18.91 3.90 5.16
CA LEU A 17 -18.91 3.08 6.37
C LEU A 17 -19.45 1.68 6.05
N GLY A 18 -18.72 0.65 6.46
CA GLY A 18 -19.03 -0.75 6.17
C GLY A 18 -18.37 -1.30 4.90
N ASP A 19 -17.78 -0.45 4.05
CA ASP A 19 -17.01 -0.93 2.92
C ASP A 19 -15.70 -1.61 3.37
N THR A 20 -15.27 -2.60 2.60
CA THR A 20 -13.93 -3.19 2.74
C THR A 20 -12.95 -2.44 1.83
N LEU A 21 -11.89 -1.87 2.42
CA LEU A 21 -10.80 -1.26 1.68
C LEU A 21 -9.87 -2.36 1.13
N ASN A 22 -9.93 -2.62 -0.17
CA ASN A 22 -8.96 -3.47 -0.86
C ASN A 22 -7.87 -2.59 -1.50
N ALA A 23 -6.64 -2.73 -1.01
CA ALA A 23 -5.48 -1.95 -1.42
C ALA A 23 -4.32 -2.87 -1.80
N ASN A 24 -3.60 -2.50 -2.86
CA ASN A 24 -2.40 -3.18 -3.31
C ASN A 24 -1.22 -2.20 -3.25
N CYS A 25 -0.13 -2.62 -2.61
CA CYS A 25 1.12 -1.88 -2.54
C CYS A 25 2.19 -2.67 -3.28
N SER A 26 2.82 -2.03 -4.25
CA SER A 26 3.81 -2.67 -5.11
C SER A 26 5.09 -1.83 -5.20
N LEU A 27 6.22 -2.52 -5.36
CA LEU A 27 7.53 -1.92 -5.59
C LEU A 27 8.26 -2.67 -6.69
N PRO A 28 9.06 -1.99 -7.52
CA PRO A 28 10.04 -2.66 -8.37
C PRO A 28 10.98 -3.53 -7.52
N PRO A 29 11.55 -4.60 -8.08
CA PRO A 29 12.45 -5.49 -7.37
C PRO A 29 13.56 -4.73 -6.64
N SER A 30 13.75 -5.04 -5.36
CA SER A 30 14.74 -4.39 -4.50
C SER A 30 15.72 -5.42 -3.93
N ARG A 31 16.94 -4.95 -3.65
CA ARG A 31 17.97 -5.71 -2.92
C ARG A 31 18.56 -4.82 -1.82
N PRO A 32 18.53 -5.24 -0.53
CA PRO A 32 17.87 -6.44 -0.01
C PRO A 32 16.33 -6.38 -0.20
N ALA A 33 15.66 -7.51 -0.02
CA ALA A 33 14.20 -7.55 0.00
C ALA A 33 13.65 -6.61 1.06
N VAL A 34 12.47 -6.04 0.80
CA VAL A 34 11.83 -5.07 1.68
C VAL A 34 10.56 -5.65 2.28
N GLU A 35 10.24 -5.18 3.48
CA GLU A 35 8.96 -5.45 4.13
C GLU A 35 7.94 -4.38 3.70
N PHE A 36 6.69 -4.81 3.50
CA PHE A 36 5.57 -3.92 3.25
C PHE A 36 4.74 -3.77 4.51
N VAL A 37 4.54 -2.53 4.96
CA VAL A 37 3.65 -2.19 6.07
C VAL A 37 2.57 -1.27 5.53
N PHE A 38 1.31 -1.61 5.79
CA PHE A 38 0.18 -0.75 5.52
C PHE A 38 -0.20 0.02 6.77
N MET A 39 -0.57 1.29 6.60
CA MET A 39 -1.13 2.11 7.66
C MET A 39 -2.31 2.90 7.10
N LEU A 40 -3.43 2.91 7.82
CA LEU A 40 -4.63 3.68 7.49
C LEU A 40 -4.81 4.76 8.56
N ASN A 41 -4.66 6.03 8.20
CA ASN A 41 -4.79 7.16 9.13
C ASN A 41 -3.98 6.97 10.42
N ASN A 42 -2.72 6.53 10.28
CA ASN A 42 -1.79 6.24 11.38
C ASN A 42 -2.12 4.99 12.23
N ILE A 43 -3.11 4.20 11.83
CA ILE A 43 -3.41 2.89 12.40
C ILE A 43 -2.72 1.83 11.54
N GLN A 44 -1.95 0.95 12.15
CA GLN A 44 -1.31 -0.19 11.48
C GLN A 44 -2.23 -1.40 11.46
#